data_AF-A0A7S1SVS1-F1
#
_entry.id   AF-A0A7S1SVS1-F1
#
_cell.length_a   1.000
_cell.length_b   1.000
_cell.length_c   1.000
_cell.angle_alpha   90.00
_cell.angle_beta   90.00
_cell.angle_gamma   90.00
#
_symmetry.space_group_name_H-M   'P 1'
#
loop_
_entity.id
_entity.type
_entity.pdbx_description
1 polymer ?
#
loop_
_entity_poly.entity_id
_entity_poly.type
_entity_poly.pdbx_seq_one_letter_code
_entity_poly.pdbx_strand_id
1 'polypeptide(L)'
;MAQIAAQNLGIPLANVFVAETSTDKVPNSSPTAASASSDMYGAAVLDACDQLSTRLAPYRARMPDATPRELAHAAWLDRVDLCAHGFYTTPDITGFGGATPFNYFCFGSSVSEVELDCLTGDFHLLRTDIVMDVGNPINPAIDIGQVEGGFVQGLGWLCIEELVWGDKQHVWVPPGHLFTKGPGTYKIP
;
A
#
# COMPACT_ATOMS: atom_id res chain seq x y z
N MET A 1 7.87 1.86 3.55
CA MET A 1 9.15 1.13 3.68
C MET A 1 10.25 1.97 4.31
N ALA A 2 10.61 3.13 3.74
CA ALA A 2 11.68 3.96 4.29
C ALA A 2 11.46 4.39 5.75
N GLN A 3 10.22 4.68 6.15
CA GLN A 3 9.86 4.97 7.55
C GLN A 3 10.19 3.79 8.49
N ILE A 4 9.89 2.55 8.10
CA ILE A 4 10.17 1.34 8.88
C ILE A 4 11.69 1.18 9.07
N ALA A 5 12.45 1.28 7.98
CA ALA A 5 13.91 1.17 8.03
C ALA A 5 14.54 2.27 8.89
N ALA A 6 14.13 3.52 8.70
CA ALA A 6 14.63 4.66 9.45
C ALA A 6 14.38 4.50 10.96
N GLN A 7 13.15 4.12 11.33
CA GLN A 7 12.75 3.91 12.72
C GLN A 7 13.51 2.74 13.36
N ASN A 8 13.62 1.59 12.69
CA ASN A 8 14.32 0.43 13.24
C ASN A 8 15.83 0.69 13.40
N LEU A 9 16.46 1.30 12.41
CA LEU A 9 17.90 1.60 12.46
C LEU A 9 18.24 2.78 13.38
N GLY A 10 17.23 3.57 13.80
CA GLY A 10 17.40 4.75 14.64
C GLY A 10 18.06 5.91 13.91
N ILE A 11 17.76 6.10 12.62
CA ILE A 11 18.37 7.13 11.77
C ILE A 11 17.31 8.06 11.16
N PRO A 12 17.69 9.30 10.77
CA PRO A 12 16.77 10.19 10.06
C PRO A 12 16.28 9.57 8.74
N LEU A 13 15.01 9.80 8.39
CA LEU A 13 14.42 9.33 7.13
C LEU A 13 15.22 9.77 5.90
N ALA A 14 15.81 10.97 5.94
CA ALA A 14 16.65 11.52 4.88
C ALA A 14 17.91 10.68 4.59
N ASN A 15 18.29 9.77 5.50
CA ASN A 15 19.42 8.87 5.32
C ASN A 15 19.01 7.52 4.72
N VAL A 16 17.72 7.31 4.43
CA VAL A 16 17.19 6.11 3.79
C VAL A 16 16.81 6.42 2.36
N PHE A 17 17.30 5.62 1.42
CA PHE A 17 17.01 5.76 0.00
C PHE A 17 16.50 4.43 -0.58
N VAL A 18 15.42 4.51 -1.36
CA VAL A 18 14.86 3.38 -2.12
C VAL A 18 14.98 3.75 -3.59
N ALA A 19 15.78 3.00 -4.35
CA ALA A 19 16.03 3.31 -5.76
C ALA A 19 14.86 2.86 -6.66
N GLU A 20 14.72 1.55 -6.85
CA GLU A 20 13.72 0.93 -7.72
C GLU A 20 13.50 -0.52 -7.29
N THR A 21 12.43 -1.13 -7.79
CA THR A 21 12.21 -2.57 -7.69
C THR A 21 12.81 -3.27 -8.91
N SER A 22 13.64 -4.30 -8.70
CA SER A 22 14.25 -5.07 -9.79
C SER A 22 14.50 -6.52 -9.38
N THR A 23 14.32 -7.44 -10.34
CA THR A 23 14.39 -8.90 -10.13
C THR A 23 15.81 -9.42 -9.92
N ASP A 24 16.83 -8.65 -10.29
CA ASP A 24 18.24 -8.91 -9.95
C ASP A 24 18.57 -8.57 -8.49
N LYS A 25 17.77 -7.71 -7.84
CA LYS A 25 17.93 -7.32 -6.43
C LYS A 25 17.06 -8.19 -5.51
N VAL A 26 15.78 -8.38 -5.86
CA VAL A 26 14.82 -9.19 -5.10
C VAL A 26 14.13 -10.17 -6.05
N PRO A 27 14.61 -11.43 -6.15
CA PRO A 27 14.01 -12.42 -7.02
C PRO A 27 12.70 -12.97 -6.44
N ASN A 28 11.85 -13.53 -7.31
CA ASN A 28 10.64 -14.27 -6.93
C ASN A 28 9.64 -13.48 -6.06
N SER A 29 9.58 -12.16 -6.23
CA SER A 29 8.60 -11.32 -5.54
C SER A 29 7.18 -11.62 -6.02
N SER A 30 6.23 -11.71 -5.08
CA SER A 30 4.80 -11.68 -5.36
C SER A 30 4.37 -10.35 -6.01
N PRO A 31 3.23 -10.29 -6.71
CA PRO A 31 2.68 -9.03 -7.19
C PRO A 31 2.31 -8.10 -6.03
N THR A 32 2.47 -6.79 -6.24
CA THR A 32 1.97 -5.75 -5.32
C THR A 32 0.45 -5.68 -5.39
N ALA A 33 -0.23 -6.46 -4.55
CA ALA A 33 -1.67 -6.65 -4.59
C ALA A 33 -2.25 -7.03 -3.21
N ALA A 34 -3.56 -7.30 -3.18
CA ALA A 34 -4.31 -7.84 -2.04
C ALA A 34 -4.24 -6.98 -0.75
N SER A 35 -3.92 -5.69 -0.87
CA SER A 35 -3.76 -4.76 0.25
C SER A 35 -2.73 -5.19 1.30
N ALA A 36 -1.86 -6.16 1.00
CA ALA A 36 -0.92 -6.77 1.95
C ALA A 36 0.54 -6.35 1.74
N SER A 37 0.80 -5.48 0.76
CA SER A 37 2.16 -5.15 0.33
C SER A 37 2.95 -4.43 1.44
N SER A 38 2.34 -3.46 2.13
CA SER A 38 2.99 -2.75 3.24
C SER A 38 3.32 -3.69 4.40
N ASP A 39 2.46 -4.66 4.69
CA ASP A 39 2.66 -5.63 5.75
C ASP A 39 3.83 -6.56 5.43
N MET A 40 3.76 -7.22 4.28
CA MET A 40 4.74 -8.24 3.89
C MET A 40 6.13 -7.64 3.66
N TYR A 41 6.21 -6.59 2.83
CA TYR A 41 7.50 -5.95 2.54
C TYR A 41 7.98 -5.11 3.72
N GLY A 42 7.08 -4.59 4.55
CA GLY A 42 7.44 -3.91 5.78
C GLY A 42 8.12 -4.84 6.77
N ALA A 43 7.56 -6.04 6.97
CA ALA A 43 8.15 -7.06 7.82
C ALA A 43 9.46 -7.63 7.25
N ALA A 44 9.56 -7.80 5.93
CA ALA A 44 10.82 -8.20 5.30
C ALA A 44 11.92 -7.11 5.46
N VAL A 45 11.58 -5.82 5.31
CA VAL A 45 12.52 -4.72 5.59
C VAL A 45 12.90 -4.68 7.05
N LEU A 46 11.96 -4.93 7.96
CA LEU A 46 12.20 -4.97 9.39
C LEU A 46 13.21 -6.08 9.74
N ASP A 47 13.03 -7.29 9.21
CA ASP A 47 13.97 -8.40 9.41
C ASP A 47 15.39 -8.07 8.92
N ALA A 48 15.52 -7.45 7.74
CA ALA A 48 16.82 -6.99 7.26
C ALA A 48 17.48 -5.96 8.21
N CYS A 49 16.68 -5.02 8.72
CA CYS A 49 17.17 -3.99 9.64
C CYS A 49 17.54 -4.57 11.02
N ASP A 50 16.80 -5.56 11.52
CA ASP A 50 17.10 -6.26 12.77
C ASP A 50 18.41 -7.05 12.69
N GLN A 51 18.67 -7.71 11.55
CA GLN A 51 19.95 -8.38 11.30
C GLN A 51 21.12 -7.37 11.33
N LEU A 52 20.99 -6.23 10.66
CA LEU A 52 22.01 -5.17 10.69
C LEU A 52 22.18 -4.58 12.09
N SER A 53 21.07 -4.32 12.79
CA SER A 53 21.07 -3.80 14.15
C SER A 53 21.76 -4.75 15.13
N THR A 54 21.59 -6.06 14.96
CA THR A 54 22.28 -7.09 15.76
C THR A 54 23.79 -7.03 15.52
N ARG A 55 24.22 -6.94 14.26
CA ARG A 55 25.66 -6.84 13.89
C ARG A 55 26.29 -5.53 14.41
N LEU A 56 25.52 -4.45 14.46
CA LEU A 56 25.97 -3.14 14.93
C LEU A 56 25.85 -2.95 16.46
N ALA A 57 25.17 -3.85 17.17
CA ALA A 57 24.95 -3.74 18.62
C ALA A 57 26.26 -3.62 19.44
N PRO A 58 27.33 -4.38 19.17
CA PRO A 58 28.60 -4.23 19.89
C PRO A 58 29.25 -2.85 19.70
N TYR A 59 29.06 -2.24 18.53
CA TYR A 59 29.60 -0.91 18.21
C TYR A 59 28.81 0.17 18.95
N ARG A 60 27.47 0.08 18.97
CA ARG A 60 26.62 0.98 19.75
C ARG A 60 26.96 0.93 21.25
N ALA A 61 27.29 -0.24 21.78
CA ALA A 61 27.69 -0.40 23.18
C ALA A 61 29.08 0.19 23.47
N ARG A 62 30.05 0.02 22.57
CA ARG A 62 31.42 0.53 22.71
C ARG A 62 31.53 2.04 22.43
N MET A 63 30.64 2.57 21.59
CA MET A 63 30.67 3.94 21.07
C MET A 63 29.26 4.58 21.17
N PRO A 64 28.75 4.84 22.39
CA PRO A 64 27.37 5.27 22.60
C PRO A 64 27.03 6.64 21.97
N ASP A 65 28.02 7.53 21.87
CA ASP A 65 27.85 8.88 21.30
C ASP A 65 28.18 8.95 19.80
N ALA A 66 28.52 7.82 19.17
CA ALA A 66 28.90 7.78 17.77
C ALA A 66 27.69 7.91 16.85
N THR A 67 27.87 8.69 15.79
CA THR A 67 26.91 8.80 14.70
C THR A 67 26.74 7.47 13.97
N PRO A 68 25.60 7.22 13.29
CA PRO A 68 25.41 6.02 12.47
C PRO A 68 26.52 5.79 11.44
N ARG A 69 27.08 6.88 10.89
CA ARG A 69 28.22 6.83 9.96
C ARG A 69 29.47 6.27 10.63
N GLU A 70 29.79 6.71 11.83
CA GLU A 70 30.97 6.25 12.58
C GLU A 70 30.80 4.79 13.00
N LEU A 71 29.60 4.39 13.43
CA LEU A 71 29.29 3.00 13.74
C LEU A 71 29.47 2.08 12.53
N ALA A 72 28.91 2.46 11.37
CA ALA A 72 29.06 1.70 10.14
C ALA A 72 30.53 1.63 9.68
N HIS A 73 31.27 2.73 9.79
CA HIS A 73 32.69 2.76 9.44
C HIS A 73 33.54 1.86 10.35
N ALA A 74 33.27 1.86 11.67
CA ALA A 74 33.95 0.98 12.61
C ALA A 74 33.64 -0.50 12.34
N ALA A 75 32.39 -0.82 12.02
CA ALA A 75 31.99 -2.19 11.64
C ALA A 75 32.67 -2.65 10.35
N TRP A 76 32.78 -1.75 9.36
CA TRP A 76 33.49 -2.01 8.12
C TRP A 76 34.99 -2.28 8.33
N LEU A 77 35.67 -1.50 9.18
CA LEU A 77 37.08 -1.73 9.54
C LEU A 77 37.31 -3.12 10.14
N ASP A 78 36.35 -3.58 10.95
CA ASP A 78 36.36 -4.91 11.57
C ASP A 78 35.87 -6.02 10.61
N ARG A 79 35.56 -5.69 9.34
CA ARG A 79 35.07 -6.60 8.29
C ARG A 79 33.72 -7.25 8.62
N VAL A 80 32.85 -6.53 9.31
CA VAL A 80 31.46 -6.93 9.53
C VAL A 80 30.65 -6.64 8.27
N ASP A 81 29.87 -7.62 7.81
CA ASP A 81 28.98 -7.44 6.66
C ASP A 81 27.82 -6.49 6.99
N LEU A 82 27.69 -5.43 6.19
CA LEU A 82 26.65 -4.39 6.31
C LEU A 82 25.55 -4.53 5.25
N CYS A 83 25.50 -5.68 4.57
CA CYS A 83 24.39 -6.06 3.71
C CYS A 83 23.52 -7.12 4.41
N ALA A 84 22.19 -6.98 4.33
CA ALA A 84 21.27 -7.98 4.85
C ALA A 84 20.11 -8.17 3.88
N HIS A 85 19.74 -9.44 3.67
CA HIS A 85 18.54 -9.81 2.95
C HIS A 85 17.47 -10.20 3.96
N GLY A 86 16.37 -9.47 3.97
CA GLY A 86 15.24 -9.73 4.86
C GLY A 86 14.17 -10.59 4.18
N PHE A 87 13.47 -11.39 4.97
CA PHE A 87 12.42 -12.26 4.46
C PHE A 87 11.24 -12.32 5.44
N TYR A 88 10.03 -12.47 4.91
CA TYR A 88 8.83 -12.60 5.71
C TYR A 88 7.84 -13.57 5.08
N THR A 89 7.25 -14.39 5.94
CA THR A 89 6.11 -15.24 5.64
C THR A 89 5.02 -14.92 6.65
N THR A 90 3.83 -14.60 6.17
CA THR A 90 2.66 -14.40 7.04
C THR A 90 2.38 -15.71 7.78
N PRO A 91 2.40 -15.70 9.13
CA PRO A 91 2.14 -16.91 9.91
C PRO A 91 0.66 -17.30 9.82
N ASP A 92 0.37 -18.58 10.06
CA ASP A 92 -0.96 -19.10 10.38
C ASP A 92 -2.07 -18.87 9.33
N ILE A 93 -1.71 -18.53 8.09
CA ILE A 93 -2.65 -18.47 6.96
C ILE A 93 -2.61 -19.74 6.12
N THR A 94 -3.78 -20.25 5.78
CA THR A 94 -3.95 -21.45 4.94
C THR A 94 -4.25 -21.11 3.48
N GLY A 95 -4.45 -19.83 3.17
CA GLY A 95 -4.88 -19.37 1.85
C GLY A 95 -6.35 -19.64 1.54
N PHE A 96 -6.79 -19.23 0.35
CA PHE A 96 -8.17 -19.37 -0.10
C PHE A 96 -8.63 -20.84 -0.10
N GLY A 97 -9.80 -21.08 0.52
CA GLY A 97 -10.37 -22.43 0.66
C GLY A 97 -9.86 -23.23 1.86
N GLY A 98 -8.90 -22.70 2.62
CA GLY A 98 -8.46 -23.29 3.89
C GLY A 98 -9.20 -22.75 5.11
N ALA A 99 -8.82 -23.22 6.30
CA ALA A 99 -9.46 -22.87 7.57
C ALA A 99 -9.24 -21.40 7.98
N THR A 100 -8.07 -20.83 7.68
CA THR A 100 -7.70 -19.45 8.00
C THR A 100 -7.24 -18.74 6.72
N PRO A 101 -8.16 -18.26 5.87
CA PRO A 101 -7.80 -17.67 4.58
C PRO A 101 -7.18 -16.27 4.69
N PHE A 102 -7.47 -15.53 5.78
CA PHE A 102 -7.01 -14.16 6.00
C PHE A 102 -6.33 -14.02 7.36
N ASN A 103 -5.32 -13.14 7.46
CA ASN A 103 -4.59 -12.88 8.70
C ASN A 103 -5.39 -11.99 9.67
N TYR A 104 -6.09 -10.98 9.14
CA TYR A 104 -6.96 -10.09 9.88
C TYR A 104 -8.00 -9.49 8.93
N PHE A 105 -8.93 -8.70 9.46
CA PHE A 105 -9.96 -7.99 8.70
C PHE A 105 -9.88 -6.49 9.00
N CYS A 106 -10.07 -5.66 7.98
CA CYS A 106 -10.30 -4.23 8.13
C CYS A 106 -11.80 -3.98 8.21
N PHE A 107 -12.23 -3.16 9.16
CA PHE A 107 -13.64 -2.81 9.35
C PHE A 107 -13.85 -1.33 9.06
N GLY A 108 -15.07 -0.97 8.68
CA GLY A 108 -15.44 0.42 8.51
C GLY A 108 -16.91 0.60 8.19
N SER A 109 -17.36 1.84 8.25
CA SER A 109 -18.72 2.26 7.91
C SER A 109 -18.68 3.62 7.24
N SER A 110 -19.64 3.86 6.35
CA SER A 110 -19.82 5.14 5.70
C SER A 110 -21.30 5.51 5.64
N VAL A 111 -21.57 6.82 5.74
CA VAL A 111 -22.90 7.41 5.58
C VAL A 111 -22.77 8.54 4.57
N SER A 112 -23.62 8.53 3.55
CA SER A 112 -23.64 9.56 2.50
C SER A 112 -25.02 10.17 2.39
N GLU A 113 -25.05 11.50 2.29
CA GLU A 113 -26.24 12.30 2.00
C GLU A 113 -26.18 12.80 0.56
N VAL A 114 -27.26 12.58 -0.20
CA VAL A 114 -27.37 12.95 -1.61
C VAL A 114 -28.64 13.74 -1.86
N GLU A 115 -28.55 14.76 -2.71
CA GLU A 115 -29.70 15.44 -3.28
C GLU A 115 -29.92 14.94 -4.71
N LEU A 116 -31.16 14.60 -5.05
CA LEU A 116 -31.54 14.05 -6.36
C LEU A 116 -32.47 15.02 -7.08
N ASP A 117 -32.15 15.35 -8.33
CA ASP A 117 -33.10 16.03 -9.22
C ASP A 117 -34.04 15.00 -9.85
N CYS A 118 -35.26 14.92 -9.33
CA CYS A 118 -36.29 14.01 -9.82
C CYS A 118 -36.75 14.26 -11.26
N LEU A 119 -36.44 15.42 -11.86
CA LEU A 119 -36.80 15.74 -13.24
C LEU A 119 -35.73 15.29 -14.24
N THR A 120 -34.45 15.37 -13.88
CA THR A 120 -33.32 15.09 -14.78
C THR A 120 -32.62 13.76 -14.49
N GLY A 121 -32.74 13.25 -13.26
CA GLY A 121 -31.98 12.11 -12.76
C GLY A 121 -30.57 12.46 -12.30
N ASP A 122 -30.20 13.74 -12.27
CA ASP A 122 -28.91 14.20 -11.74
C ASP A 122 -28.85 14.09 -10.21
N PHE A 123 -27.65 14.06 -9.65
CA PHE A 123 -27.45 13.98 -8.20
C PHE A 123 -26.24 14.78 -7.72
N HIS A 124 -26.36 15.31 -6.51
CA HIS A 124 -25.26 15.97 -5.80
C HIS A 124 -24.96 15.22 -4.50
N LEU A 125 -23.69 14.83 -4.32
CA LEU A 125 -23.21 14.33 -3.04
C LEU A 125 -23.00 15.50 -2.08
N LEU A 126 -23.89 15.64 -1.08
CA LEU A 126 -23.87 16.75 -0.14
C LEU A 126 -22.81 16.55 0.95
N ARG A 127 -22.73 15.33 1.48
CA ARG A 127 -21.82 14.97 2.56
C ARG A 127 -21.57 13.46 2.59
N THR A 128 -20.35 13.08 2.96
CA THR A 128 -20.03 11.71 3.35
C THR A 128 -19.21 11.74 4.64
N ASP A 129 -19.57 10.89 5.59
CA ASP A 129 -18.78 10.59 6.77
C ASP A 129 -18.31 9.14 6.71
N ILE A 130 -17.01 8.91 6.92
CA ILE A 130 -16.39 7.57 6.88
C ILE A 130 -15.64 7.33 8.18
N VAL A 131 -15.82 6.15 8.76
CA VAL A 131 -15.02 5.64 9.88
C VAL A 131 -14.40 4.32 9.44
N MET A 132 -13.08 4.22 9.51
CA MET A 132 -12.32 3.01 9.15
C MET A 132 -11.41 2.60 10.31
N ASP A 133 -11.43 1.32 10.63
CA ASP A 133 -10.43 0.69 11.49
C ASP A 133 -9.22 0.29 10.65
N VAL A 134 -8.16 1.07 10.80
CA VAL A 134 -6.85 0.86 10.16
C VAL A 134 -5.78 0.40 11.17
N GLY A 135 -6.19 0.02 12.38
CA GLY A 135 -5.27 -0.28 13.47
C GLY A 135 -4.39 0.92 13.84
N ASN A 136 -3.07 0.69 13.95
CA ASN A 136 -2.09 1.76 14.17
C ASN A 136 -1.41 2.12 12.85
N PRO A 137 -1.74 3.28 12.24
CA PRO A 137 -1.27 3.63 10.91
C PRO A 137 0.25 3.87 10.89
N ILE A 138 0.93 3.30 9.89
CA ILE A 138 2.35 3.60 9.62
C ILE A 138 2.47 5.05 9.15
N ASN A 139 1.51 5.51 8.35
CA ASN A 139 1.42 6.87 7.89
C ASN A 139 -0.04 7.28 7.73
N PRO A 140 -0.62 8.02 8.69
CA PRO A 140 -2.04 8.36 8.66
C PRO A 140 -2.43 9.19 7.44
N ALA A 141 -1.52 10.01 6.89
CA ALA A 141 -1.82 10.81 5.71
C ALA A 141 -2.00 9.93 4.45
N ILE A 142 -1.19 8.88 4.31
CA ILE A 142 -1.31 7.93 3.20
C ILE A 142 -2.58 7.09 3.36
N ASP A 143 -2.84 6.60 4.57
CA ASP A 143 -3.99 5.74 4.85
C ASP A 143 -5.31 6.49 4.63
N ILE A 144 -5.41 7.76 5.06
CA ILE A 144 -6.55 8.62 4.77
C ILE A 144 -6.74 8.80 3.26
N GLY A 145 -5.65 9.09 2.53
CA GLY A 145 -5.71 9.24 1.07
C GLY A 145 -6.16 7.95 0.35
N GLN A 146 -5.84 6.77 0.87
CA GLN A 146 -6.36 5.49 0.34
C GLN A 146 -7.85 5.33 0.60
N VAL A 147 -8.34 5.70 1.79
CA VAL A 147 -9.78 5.66 2.12
C VAL A 147 -10.56 6.61 1.21
N GLU A 148 -10.09 7.85 1.05
CA GLU A 148 -10.72 8.85 0.18
C GLU A 148 -10.71 8.38 -1.29
N GLY A 149 -9.56 7.93 -1.80
CA GLY A 149 -9.44 7.44 -3.17
C GLY A 149 -10.31 6.21 -3.43
N GLY A 150 -10.33 5.24 -2.51
CA GLY A 150 -11.17 4.05 -2.62
C GLY A 150 -12.66 4.37 -2.58
N PHE A 151 -13.08 5.33 -1.73
CA PHE A 151 -14.45 5.80 -1.69
C PHE A 151 -14.87 6.44 -3.02
N VAL A 152 -14.05 7.37 -3.56
CA VAL A 152 -14.36 8.06 -4.82
C VAL A 152 -14.38 7.08 -5.99
N GLN A 153 -13.47 6.11 -6.06
CA GLN A 153 -13.52 5.04 -7.06
C GLN A 153 -14.80 4.20 -6.95
N GLY A 154 -15.23 3.86 -5.73
CA GLY A 154 -16.49 3.15 -5.49
C GLY A 154 -17.73 3.96 -5.89
N LEU A 155 -17.72 5.27 -5.62
CA LEU A 155 -18.75 6.20 -6.07
C LEU A 155 -18.83 6.23 -7.60
N GLY A 156 -17.68 6.34 -8.25
CA GLY A 156 -17.54 6.26 -9.70
C GLY A 156 -18.21 5.01 -10.26
N TRP A 157 -17.76 3.86 -9.77
CA TRP A 157 -18.25 2.54 -10.17
C TRP A 157 -19.77 2.36 -10.01
N LEU A 158 -20.35 2.86 -8.91
CA LEU A 158 -21.76 2.64 -8.62
C LEU A 158 -22.70 3.65 -9.28
N CYS A 159 -22.23 4.86 -9.55
CA CYS A 159 -23.11 5.97 -9.89
C CYS A 159 -22.92 6.55 -11.29
N ILE A 160 -21.71 6.52 -11.87
CA ILE A 160 -21.41 7.27 -13.10
C ILE A 160 -20.59 6.49 -14.16
N GLU A 161 -19.82 5.49 -13.75
CA GLU A 161 -18.96 4.74 -14.65
C GLU A 161 -19.76 3.66 -15.39
N GLU A 162 -20.00 3.88 -16.68
CA GLU A 162 -20.76 2.96 -17.54
C GLU A 162 -19.94 2.45 -18.74
N LEU A 163 -19.94 1.13 -18.93
CA LEU A 163 -19.39 0.49 -20.12
C LEU A 163 -20.49 0.22 -21.14
N VAL A 164 -20.56 1.06 -22.18
CA VAL A 164 -21.54 0.91 -23.26
C VAL A 164 -20.97 0.04 -24.38
N TRP A 165 -21.57 -1.13 -24.57
CA TRP A 165 -21.21 -2.08 -25.62
C TRP A 165 -22.25 -2.09 -26.74
N GLY A 166 -21.82 -2.39 -27.96
CA GLY A 166 -22.75 -2.70 -29.05
C GLY A 166 -23.53 -3.97 -28.75
N ASP A 167 -24.78 -3.78 -28.35
CA ASP A 167 -25.75 -4.82 -28.00
C ASP A 167 -27.15 -4.46 -28.53
N LYS A 168 -28.19 -5.16 -28.05
CA LYS A 168 -29.57 -4.94 -28.50
C LYS A 168 -30.16 -3.60 -28.04
N GLN A 169 -29.63 -3.00 -26.97
CA GLN A 169 -30.06 -1.71 -26.44
C GLN A 169 -29.31 -0.56 -27.13
N HIS A 170 -28.07 -0.82 -27.58
CA HIS A 170 -27.18 0.16 -28.20
C HIS A 170 -26.89 -0.18 -29.68
N VAL A 171 -27.94 -0.31 -30.50
CA VAL A 171 -27.83 -0.70 -31.92
C VAL A 171 -27.03 0.27 -32.80
N TRP A 172 -26.77 1.48 -32.31
CA TRP A 172 -25.93 2.50 -32.95
C TRP A 172 -24.42 2.22 -32.78
N VAL A 173 -24.04 1.29 -31.91
CA VAL A 173 -22.68 0.77 -31.77
C VAL A 173 -22.59 -0.60 -32.45
N PRO A 174 -21.57 -0.87 -33.29
CA PRO A 174 -21.40 -2.19 -33.90
C PRO A 174 -21.33 -3.30 -32.83
N PRO A 175 -22.01 -4.45 -33.03
CA PRO A 175 -22.03 -5.53 -32.05
C PRO A 175 -20.64 -5.93 -31.57
N GLY A 176 -20.49 -6.10 -30.25
CA GLY A 176 -19.23 -6.48 -29.60
C GLY A 176 -18.16 -5.38 -29.53
N HIS A 177 -18.45 -4.16 -30.01
CA HIS A 177 -17.52 -3.03 -29.87
C HIS A 177 -17.84 -2.23 -28.60
N LEU A 178 -16.80 -1.88 -27.84
CA LEU A 178 -16.91 -0.91 -26.75
C LEU A 178 -16.99 0.52 -27.32
N PHE A 179 -17.97 1.29 -26.88
CA PHE A 179 -18.10 2.71 -27.21
C PHE A 179 -17.28 3.60 -26.25
N THR A 180 -17.38 3.35 -24.94
CA THR A 180 -16.76 4.18 -23.89
C THR A 180 -15.25 3.90 -23.74
N LYS A 181 -14.46 4.25 -24.76
CA LYS A 181 -13.00 3.96 -24.86
C LYS A 181 -12.08 5.07 -24.35
N GLY A 182 -12.63 6.12 -23.75
CA GLY A 182 -11.85 7.25 -23.28
C GLY A 182 -12.68 8.28 -22.55
N PRO A 183 -12.04 9.32 -21.99
CA PRO A 183 -12.66 10.26 -21.06
C PRO A 183 -13.76 11.13 -21.69
N GLY A 184 -13.82 11.19 -23.03
CA GLY A 184 -14.92 11.85 -23.74
C GLY A 184 -16.27 11.19 -23.47
N THR A 185 -16.28 9.87 -23.24
CA THR A 185 -17.48 9.03 -23.18
C THR A 185 -17.55 8.15 -21.93
N TYR A 186 -16.42 7.84 -21.30
CA TYR A 186 -16.33 7.18 -19.99
C TYR A 186 -16.04 8.24 -18.94
N LYS A 187 -16.86 8.34 -17.89
CA LYS A 187 -16.78 9.43 -16.91
C LYS A 187 -16.37 8.86 -15.55
N ILE A 188 -15.13 9.13 -15.18
CA ILE A 188 -14.65 9.00 -13.80
C ILE A 188 -15.12 10.23 -12.99
N PRO A 189 -15.17 10.14 -11.65
CA PRO A 189 -15.44 11.29 -10.79
C PRO A 189 -14.44 12.43 -10.96
#